data_AF-S3X3B4-F1
#
_entry.id   AF-S3X3B4-F1
#
_cell.length_a   1.000
_cell.length_b   1.000
_cell.length_c   1.000
_cell.angle_alpha   90.00
_cell.angle_beta   90.00
_cell.angle_gamma   90.00
#
_symmetry.space_group_name_H-M   'P 1'
#
loop_
_entity.id
_entity.type
_entity.pdbx_description
1 polymer ?
#
loop_
_entity_poly.entity_id
_entity_poly.type
_entity_poly.pdbx_seq_one_letter_code
_entity_poly.pdbx_strand_id
1 'polypeptide(L)'
;MIRVRPVAVGVVVAVLASLLGGCSLFKDDPQTQLDKIIARTGNDIVGMKVVVKTDERNPTVSIFWVDAGKVMSAWLKDGKIIVEDSRYPSFAATGPTSVDNFSLDSYVSIANGAFNPDGCYSAIVTSMVTPTGAIGTQVECLGREKKAIDEQSMLDGGLFYVPRIDPQVAADLDVLKQAYVTVMGTSKVHRFSYYFNQALLSLDGPVATNALGESCVPSMTALLSSSSTPFPVSCDTKATVGSNPFDVNEFSSTSVAEVVASVENSQILDYQSLVSITFFHQGEDLCWEVTTTSIGDLSAHRDQLKGCITKGA
;
A
#
# COMPACT_ATOMS: atom_id res chain seq x y z
N MET A 1 60.18 -34.48 -62.11
CA MET A 1 58.98 -34.65 -61.26
C MET A 1 58.37 -33.29 -61.01
N ILE A 2 57.12 -33.11 -61.42
CA ILE A 2 56.31 -31.90 -61.25
C ILE A 2 55.70 -31.92 -59.84
N ARG A 3 55.71 -30.80 -59.11
CA ARG A 3 54.71 -30.53 -58.06
C ARG A 3 54.53 -29.02 -57.81
N VAL A 4 53.56 -28.48 -58.53
CA VAL A 4 52.49 -27.54 -58.17
C VAL A 4 52.63 -26.75 -56.85
N ARG A 5 52.59 -25.42 -56.97
CA ARG A 5 52.32 -24.45 -55.87
C ARG A 5 50.85 -24.49 -55.45
N PRO A 6 50.55 -24.10 -54.20
CA PRO A 6 49.37 -23.28 -53.94
C PRO A 6 49.72 -21.93 -53.29
N VAL A 7 48.95 -20.94 -53.75
CA VAL A 7 48.88 -19.55 -53.31
C VAL A 7 48.26 -19.50 -51.91
N ALA A 8 48.93 -18.85 -50.96
CA ALA A 8 48.32 -18.51 -49.68
C ALA A 8 47.48 -17.23 -49.83
N VAL A 9 46.16 -17.41 -49.90
CA VAL A 9 45.17 -16.34 -49.73
C VAL A 9 45.07 -16.06 -48.23
N GLY A 10 45.73 -15.01 -47.76
CA GLY A 10 45.62 -14.50 -46.39
C GLY A 10 44.47 -13.52 -46.31
N VAL A 11 43.33 -14.03 -45.86
CA VAL A 11 42.03 -13.36 -45.76
C VAL A 11 42.06 -12.16 -44.79
N VAL A 12 41.44 -11.08 -45.24
CA VAL A 12 41.11 -9.84 -44.53
C VAL A 12 40.36 -10.16 -43.22
N VAL A 13 40.98 -9.90 -42.07
CA VAL A 13 40.28 -9.85 -40.77
C VAL A 13 39.71 -8.44 -40.63
N ALA A 14 38.51 -8.24 -41.16
CA ALA A 14 37.73 -7.03 -40.93
C ALA A 14 36.23 -7.31 -41.03
N VAL A 15 35.68 -8.21 -40.21
CA VAL A 15 34.21 -8.32 -40.02
C VAL A 15 33.92 -8.81 -38.60
N LEU A 16 33.22 -7.97 -37.82
CA LEU A 16 32.29 -8.26 -36.68
C LEU A 16 32.32 -7.25 -35.52
N ALA A 17 32.69 -5.98 -35.75
CA ALA A 17 32.40 -4.90 -34.79
C ALA A 17 31.14 -4.09 -35.11
N SER A 18 30.39 -4.43 -36.18
CA SER A 18 29.33 -3.57 -36.71
C SER A 18 27.95 -4.24 -36.90
N LEU A 19 27.66 -5.32 -36.17
CA LEU A 19 26.35 -6.00 -36.23
C LEU A 19 25.56 -6.04 -34.91
N LEU A 20 26.00 -5.35 -33.86
CA LEU A 20 25.23 -5.22 -32.60
C LEU A 20 24.33 -3.98 -32.54
N GLY A 21 24.24 -3.22 -33.64
CA GLY A 21 23.46 -1.99 -33.74
C GLY A 21 21.97 -2.15 -34.07
N GLY A 22 21.40 -3.35 -33.96
CA GLY A 22 20.00 -3.55 -34.31
C GLY A 22 19.50 -4.90 -33.86
N CYS A 23 18.82 -4.90 -32.70
CA CYS A 23 17.69 -5.76 -32.33
C CYS A 23 17.47 -5.59 -30.81
N SER A 24 16.59 -4.67 -30.40
CA SER A 24 16.04 -4.60 -29.04
C SER A 24 15.08 -5.79 -28.77
N LEU A 25 15.51 -7.01 -29.13
CA LEU A 25 14.69 -8.22 -29.19
C LEU A 25 14.58 -8.93 -27.84
N PHE A 26 15.42 -8.56 -26.88
CA PHE A 26 15.34 -9.03 -25.50
C PHE A 26 15.12 -7.81 -24.62
N LYS A 27 13.86 -7.59 -24.21
CA LYS A 27 13.62 -6.79 -23.02
C LYS A 27 14.32 -7.52 -21.87
N ASP A 28 15.03 -6.78 -21.03
CA ASP A 28 15.67 -7.35 -19.84
C ASP A 28 14.62 -8.15 -19.03
N ASP A 29 14.99 -9.33 -18.55
CA ASP A 29 14.16 -10.08 -17.60
C ASP A 29 14.07 -9.32 -16.26
N PRO A 30 13.12 -9.65 -15.38
CA PRO A 30 12.91 -8.94 -14.12
C PRO A 30 14.17 -8.82 -13.25
N GLN A 31 14.99 -9.87 -13.15
CA GLN A 31 16.21 -9.84 -12.33
C GLN A 31 17.26 -8.93 -12.97
N THR A 32 17.48 -9.05 -14.28
CA THR A 32 18.39 -8.14 -15.00
C THR A 32 17.96 -6.67 -14.91
N GLN A 33 16.65 -6.40 -14.92
CA GLN A 33 16.13 -5.04 -14.66
C GLN A 33 16.50 -4.58 -13.25
N LEU A 34 16.23 -5.39 -12.22
CA LEU A 34 16.53 -5.06 -10.83
C LEU A 34 18.03 -4.78 -10.64
N ASP A 35 18.89 -5.67 -11.13
CA ASP A 35 20.36 -5.57 -11.03
C ASP A 35 20.88 -4.24 -11.61
N LYS A 36 20.37 -3.84 -12.78
CA LYS A 36 20.72 -2.56 -13.40
C LYS A 36 20.26 -1.36 -12.56
N ILE A 37 19.07 -1.45 -11.96
CA ILE A 37 18.53 -0.37 -11.12
C ILE A 37 19.36 -0.23 -9.85
N ILE A 38 19.61 -1.32 -9.12
CA ILE A 38 20.37 -1.28 -7.86
C ILE A 38 21.84 -0.89 -8.07
N ALA A 39 22.44 -1.25 -9.21
CA ALA A 39 23.78 -0.80 -9.57
C ALA A 39 23.91 0.73 -9.68
N ARG A 40 22.79 1.43 -9.93
CA ARG A 40 22.73 2.90 -10.01
C ARG A 40 22.24 3.55 -8.72
N THR A 41 21.30 2.93 -8.03
CA THR A 41 20.53 3.54 -6.94
C THR A 41 21.01 3.09 -5.55
N GLY A 42 21.74 1.99 -5.46
CA GLY A 42 22.11 1.35 -4.21
C GLY A 42 21.19 0.16 -3.88
N ASN A 43 21.54 -0.54 -2.80
CA ASN A 43 20.87 -1.77 -2.38
C ASN A 43 19.74 -1.52 -1.37
N ASP A 44 19.77 -0.38 -0.69
CA ASP A 44 18.82 -0.04 0.35
C ASP A 44 17.59 0.65 -0.27
N ILE A 45 16.45 -0.02 -0.16
CA ILE A 45 15.18 0.40 -0.75
C ILE A 45 14.08 0.41 0.30
N VAL A 46 13.01 1.15 0.03
CA VAL A 46 11.81 1.22 0.88
C VAL A 46 10.61 0.52 0.26
N GLY A 47 10.71 0.14 -1.02
CA GLY A 47 9.69 -0.65 -1.68
C GLY A 47 10.09 -1.14 -3.07
N MET A 48 9.31 -2.09 -3.57
CA MET A 48 9.43 -2.68 -4.90
C MET A 48 8.05 -2.69 -5.56
N LYS A 49 8.00 -2.54 -6.88
CA LYS A 49 6.78 -2.67 -7.66
C LYS A 49 7.04 -3.53 -8.88
N VAL A 50 6.17 -4.52 -9.10
CA VAL A 50 6.16 -5.37 -10.28
C VAL A 50 4.86 -5.13 -11.03
N VAL A 51 4.95 -4.95 -12.34
CA VAL A 51 3.78 -4.72 -13.19
C VAL A 51 3.78 -5.67 -14.37
N VAL A 52 2.67 -6.40 -14.54
CA VAL A 52 2.37 -7.22 -15.70
C VAL A 52 1.24 -6.54 -16.47
N LYS A 53 1.39 -6.37 -17.79
CA LYS A 53 0.38 -5.73 -18.66
C LYS A 53 0.20 -6.52 -19.95
N THR A 54 -0.98 -6.37 -20.56
CA THR A 54 -1.33 -7.05 -21.82
C THR A 54 -0.36 -6.75 -22.97
N ASP A 55 0.17 -5.53 -23.04
CA ASP A 55 0.99 -5.06 -24.18
C ASP A 55 2.51 -5.23 -23.94
N GLU A 56 2.93 -5.84 -22.83
CA GLU A 56 4.32 -6.00 -22.45
C GLU A 56 4.73 -7.47 -22.33
N ARG A 57 5.85 -7.84 -22.96
CA ARG A 57 6.34 -9.22 -23.02
C ARG A 57 6.92 -9.73 -21.69
N ASN A 58 7.50 -8.83 -20.90
CA ASN A 58 8.10 -9.13 -19.60
C ASN A 58 7.47 -8.22 -18.54
N PRO A 59 7.37 -8.69 -17.28
CA PRO A 59 7.05 -7.83 -16.15
C PRO A 59 8.03 -6.65 -16.07
N THR A 60 7.51 -5.47 -15.76
CA THR A 60 8.31 -4.29 -15.44
C THR A 60 8.60 -4.27 -13.95
N VAL A 61 9.87 -4.12 -13.57
CA VAL A 61 10.31 -3.95 -12.18
C VAL A 61 10.62 -2.49 -11.91
N SER A 62 10.16 -2.00 -10.76
CA SER A 62 10.50 -0.69 -10.24
C SER A 62 10.88 -0.81 -8.76
N ILE A 63 11.75 0.07 -8.28
CA ILE A 63 12.02 0.21 -6.84
C ILE A 63 11.66 1.61 -6.38
N PHE A 64 11.53 1.75 -5.07
CA PHE A 64 11.41 3.02 -4.37
C PHE A 64 12.54 3.10 -3.34
N TRP A 65 13.26 4.22 -3.29
CA TRP A 65 14.33 4.45 -2.31
C TRP A 65 14.33 5.89 -1.85
N VAL A 66 15.08 6.18 -0.78
CA VAL A 66 15.22 7.54 -0.25
C VAL A 66 16.49 8.16 -0.81
N ASP A 67 16.36 9.31 -1.47
CA ASP A 67 17.49 10.11 -1.94
C ASP A 67 17.20 11.61 -1.75
N ALA A 68 18.19 12.34 -1.25
CA ALA A 68 18.13 13.78 -1.01
C ALA A 68 16.83 14.26 -0.29
N GLY A 69 16.34 13.49 0.69
CA GLY A 69 15.14 13.83 1.45
C GLY A 69 13.81 13.61 0.71
N LYS A 70 13.81 12.78 -0.34
CA LYS A 70 12.63 12.41 -1.10
C LYS A 70 12.57 10.90 -1.32
N VAL A 71 11.35 10.37 -1.48
CA VAL A 71 11.16 9.02 -2.02
C VAL A 71 11.25 9.12 -3.53
N MET A 72 12.24 8.46 -4.13
CA MET A 72 12.45 8.36 -5.56
C MET A 72 11.92 7.03 -6.09
N SER A 73 11.63 6.96 -7.39
CA SER A 73 11.29 5.73 -8.10
C SER A 73 12.17 5.54 -9.32
N ALA A 74 12.53 4.29 -9.61
CA ALA A 74 13.34 3.94 -10.77
C ALA A 74 12.84 2.65 -11.41
N TRP A 75 12.85 2.64 -12.74
CA TRP A 75 12.53 1.48 -13.57
C TRP A 75 13.25 1.57 -14.90
N LEU A 76 13.25 0.47 -15.66
CA LEU A 76 13.82 0.45 -17.00
C LEU A 76 12.75 0.73 -18.06
N LYS A 77 13.11 1.59 -19.02
CA LYS A 77 12.37 1.79 -20.27
C LYS A 77 13.35 1.87 -21.43
N ASP A 78 13.15 1.01 -22.43
CA ASP A 78 13.99 0.96 -23.64
C ASP A 78 15.50 0.85 -23.33
N GLY A 79 15.84 0.02 -22.32
CA GLY A 79 17.22 -0.20 -21.86
C GLY A 79 17.83 0.94 -21.05
N LYS A 80 17.06 2.00 -20.75
CA LYS A 80 17.51 3.15 -19.95
C LYS A 80 16.80 3.14 -18.59
N ILE A 81 17.55 3.46 -17.54
CA ILE A 81 17.00 3.68 -16.21
C ILE A 81 16.38 5.08 -16.17
N ILE A 82 15.08 5.11 -15.94
CA ILE A 82 14.31 6.32 -15.65
C ILE A 82 14.27 6.50 -14.13
N VAL A 83 14.41 7.75 -13.67
CA VAL A 83 14.32 8.13 -12.26
C VAL A 83 13.37 9.31 -12.14
N GLU A 84 12.42 9.24 -11.22
CA GLU A 84 11.49 10.34 -10.91
C GLU A 84 11.11 10.38 -9.42
N ASP A 85 10.47 11.47 -8.99
CA ASP A 85 9.85 11.57 -7.67
C ASP A 85 8.73 10.52 -7.55
N SER A 86 8.74 9.75 -6.46
CA SER A 86 7.73 8.71 -6.21
C SER A 86 6.34 9.32 -5.98
N ARG A 87 5.31 8.58 -6.40
CA ARG A 87 3.91 8.89 -6.08
C ARG A 87 3.51 8.56 -4.64
N TYR A 88 4.41 7.96 -3.88
CA TYR A 88 4.26 7.68 -2.45
C TYR A 88 5.10 8.70 -1.66
N PRO A 89 4.65 9.96 -1.54
CA PRO A 89 5.45 11.00 -0.90
C PRO A 89 5.66 10.74 0.60
N SER A 90 4.78 9.96 1.24
CA SER A 90 4.89 9.60 2.64
C SER A 90 4.10 8.32 2.96
N PHE A 91 4.78 7.35 3.55
CA PHE A 91 4.21 6.13 4.10
C PHE A 91 4.98 5.73 5.37
N ALA A 92 4.33 4.97 6.23
CA ALA A 92 4.88 4.59 7.52
C ALA A 92 5.82 3.39 7.35
N ALA A 93 7.09 3.57 7.68
CA ALA A 93 8.12 2.54 7.54
C ALA A 93 9.22 2.72 8.58
N THR A 94 9.88 1.63 8.97
CA THR A 94 11.09 1.70 9.82
C THR A 94 12.31 2.31 9.11
N GLY A 95 12.25 2.46 7.79
CA GLY A 95 13.30 3.02 6.94
C GLY A 95 13.67 2.10 5.77
N PRO A 96 14.72 2.46 5.00
CA PRO A 96 15.26 1.62 3.95
C PRO A 96 15.82 0.29 4.49
N THR A 97 15.71 -0.76 3.69
CA THR A 97 16.28 -2.09 3.95
C THR A 97 16.88 -2.69 2.69
N SER A 98 17.68 -3.74 2.82
CA SER A 98 18.24 -4.48 1.67
C SER A 98 17.13 -4.92 0.70
N VAL A 99 17.37 -4.75 -0.59
CA VAL A 99 16.54 -5.30 -1.68
C VAL A 99 16.33 -6.81 -1.55
N ASP A 100 17.25 -7.54 -0.91
CA ASP A 100 17.16 -8.99 -0.72
C ASP A 100 15.98 -9.41 0.18
N ASN A 101 15.45 -8.48 0.99
CA ASN A 101 14.24 -8.73 1.78
C ASN A 101 12.96 -8.75 0.91
N PHE A 102 13.06 -8.31 -0.35
CA PHE A 102 11.96 -8.29 -1.30
C PHE A 102 12.03 -9.51 -2.22
N SER A 103 10.95 -10.30 -2.24
CA SER A 103 10.90 -11.55 -3.01
C SER A 103 10.47 -11.30 -4.45
N LEU A 104 11.38 -10.82 -5.31
CA LEU A 104 11.09 -10.50 -6.71
C LEU A 104 10.41 -11.65 -7.46
N ASP A 105 10.94 -12.86 -7.35
CA ASP A 105 10.39 -14.05 -8.01
C ASP A 105 8.94 -14.34 -7.56
N SER A 106 8.67 -14.18 -6.27
CA SER A 106 7.32 -14.31 -5.72
C SER A 106 6.39 -13.24 -6.28
N TYR A 107 6.82 -11.98 -6.31
CA TYR A 107 6.01 -10.88 -6.82
C TYR A 107 5.72 -11.02 -8.32
N VAL A 108 6.68 -11.48 -9.11
CA VAL A 108 6.47 -11.81 -10.52
C VAL A 108 5.46 -12.95 -10.67
N SER A 109 5.58 -14.02 -9.88
CA SER A 109 4.64 -15.14 -9.89
C SER A 109 3.22 -14.69 -9.53
N ILE A 110 3.06 -13.92 -8.47
CA ILE A 110 1.78 -13.36 -8.00
C ILE A 110 1.17 -12.45 -9.07
N ALA A 111 1.94 -11.52 -9.64
CA ALA A 111 1.45 -10.62 -10.67
C ALA A 111 0.96 -11.39 -11.91
N ASN A 112 1.69 -12.42 -12.35
CA ASN A 112 1.28 -13.26 -13.46
C ASN A 112 0.03 -14.09 -13.14
N GLY A 113 -0.10 -14.58 -11.91
CA GLY A 113 -1.28 -15.34 -11.46
C GLY A 113 -2.55 -14.49 -11.34
N ALA A 114 -2.42 -13.24 -10.89
CA ALA A 114 -3.52 -12.28 -10.82
C ALA A 114 -3.90 -11.71 -12.20
N PHE A 115 -2.98 -11.74 -13.16
CA PHE A 115 -3.20 -11.21 -14.50
C PHE A 115 -4.11 -12.12 -15.34
N ASN A 116 -5.24 -11.58 -15.78
CA ASN A 116 -6.12 -12.20 -16.76
C ASN A 116 -6.43 -11.21 -17.89
N PRO A 117 -6.01 -11.44 -19.15
CA PRO A 117 -6.18 -10.47 -20.24
C PRO A 117 -7.64 -10.15 -20.60
N ASP A 118 -8.61 -10.98 -20.21
CA ASP A 118 -10.02 -10.77 -20.52
C ASP A 118 -10.68 -9.72 -19.60
N GLY A 119 -10.15 -9.52 -18.39
CA GLY A 119 -10.71 -8.59 -17.39
C GLY A 119 -9.70 -7.70 -16.69
N CYS A 120 -8.42 -8.08 -16.68
CA CYS A 120 -7.28 -7.41 -16.07
C CYS A 120 -6.39 -6.81 -17.15
N TYR A 121 -6.42 -5.49 -17.30
CA TYR A 121 -5.50 -4.80 -18.21
C TYR A 121 -4.07 -4.78 -17.66
N SER A 122 -3.93 -4.67 -16.33
CA SER A 122 -2.64 -4.78 -15.66
C SER A 122 -2.76 -5.35 -14.26
N ALA A 123 -1.89 -6.30 -13.92
CA ALA A 123 -1.69 -6.73 -12.54
C ALA A 123 -0.48 -6.00 -11.97
N ILE A 124 -0.64 -5.44 -10.77
CA ILE A 124 0.36 -4.64 -10.08
C ILE A 124 0.59 -5.29 -8.72
N VAL A 125 1.85 -5.55 -8.40
CA VAL A 125 2.27 -5.91 -7.05
C VAL A 125 3.10 -4.75 -6.53
N THR A 126 2.65 -4.12 -5.44
CA THR A 126 3.39 -3.08 -4.73
C THR A 126 3.77 -3.60 -3.36
N SER A 127 5.05 -3.59 -3.03
CA SER A 127 5.60 -4.05 -1.76
C SER A 127 6.38 -2.94 -1.08
N MET A 128 6.17 -2.73 0.21
CA MET A 128 6.84 -1.69 1.00
C MET A 128 7.18 -2.17 2.41
N VAL A 129 8.21 -1.56 2.99
CA VAL A 129 8.59 -1.78 4.39
C VAL A 129 7.51 -1.19 5.31
N THR A 130 7.05 -1.97 6.27
CA THR A 130 6.08 -1.53 7.29
C THR A 130 6.77 -0.88 8.50
N PRO A 131 6.03 -0.28 9.45
CA PRO A 131 6.58 0.19 10.72
C PRO A 131 7.18 -0.89 11.63
N THR A 132 6.94 -2.18 11.34
CA THR A 132 7.61 -3.30 12.04
C THR A 132 8.87 -3.78 11.34
N GLY A 133 9.17 -3.26 10.14
CA GLY A 133 10.25 -3.75 9.27
C GLY A 133 9.88 -4.96 8.41
N ALA A 134 8.65 -5.48 8.55
CA ALA A 134 8.10 -6.49 7.67
C ALA A 134 7.86 -5.92 6.26
N ILE A 135 7.69 -6.78 5.26
CA ILE A 135 7.36 -6.38 3.89
C ILE A 135 5.86 -6.58 3.66
N GLY A 136 5.11 -5.49 3.70
CA GLY A 136 3.71 -5.44 3.32
C GLY A 136 3.56 -5.35 1.81
N THR A 137 2.75 -6.22 1.22
CA THR A 137 2.55 -6.29 -0.23
C THR A 137 1.08 -6.22 -0.56
N GLN A 138 0.71 -5.37 -1.51
CA GLN A 138 -0.61 -5.30 -2.10
C GLN A 138 -0.54 -5.72 -3.58
N VAL A 139 -1.49 -6.55 -3.98
CA VAL A 139 -1.73 -6.98 -5.35
C VAL A 139 -3.01 -6.30 -5.82
N GLU A 140 -2.96 -5.67 -6.98
CA GLU A 140 -4.11 -5.02 -7.59
C GLU A 140 -4.24 -5.49 -9.05
N CYS A 141 -5.42 -5.98 -9.41
CA CYS A 141 -5.78 -6.16 -10.80
C CYS A 141 -6.57 -4.96 -11.30
N LEU A 142 -6.02 -4.18 -12.24
CA LEU A 142 -6.70 -3.03 -12.83
C LEU A 142 -7.45 -3.43 -14.10
N GLY A 143 -8.76 -3.15 -14.13
CA GLY A 143 -9.59 -3.28 -15.33
C GLY A 143 -9.21 -2.30 -16.43
N ARG A 144 -9.88 -2.41 -17.59
CA ARG A 144 -9.71 -1.45 -18.71
C ARG A 144 -10.08 -0.01 -18.33
N GLU A 145 -10.99 0.16 -17.38
CA GLU A 145 -11.34 1.45 -16.77
C GLU A 145 -10.33 1.91 -15.70
N LYS A 146 -9.26 1.15 -15.46
CA LYS A 146 -8.23 1.38 -14.43
C LYS A 146 -8.75 1.40 -12.99
N LYS A 147 -9.87 0.74 -12.73
CA LYS A 147 -10.35 0.44 -11.37
C LYS A 147 -9.82 -0.92 -10.93
N ALA A 148 -9.47 -1.05 -9.66
CA ALA A 148 -9.12 -2.34 -9.07
C ALA A 148 -10.35 -3.27 -9.11
N ILE A 149 -10.14 -4.52 -9.53
CA ILE A 149 -11.18 -5.56 -9.66
C ILE A 149 -10.94 -6.70 -8.66
N ASP A 150 -9.68 -6.93 -8.30
CA ASP A 150 -9.29 -7.89 -7.26
C ASP A 150 -8.08 -7.31 -6.50
N GLU A 151 -8.10 -7.49 -5.18
CA GLU A 151 -7.06 -7.03 -4.27
C GLU A 151 -6.70 -8.11 -3.26
N GLN A 152 -5.39 -8.36 -3.12
CA GLN A 152 -4.85 -9.29 -2.15
C GLN A 152 -3.69 -8.62 -1.39
N SER A 153 -3.58 -8.93 -0.12
CA SER A 153 -2.52 -8.40 0.74
C SER A 153 -1.68 -9.52 1.36
N MET A 154 -0.39 -9.25 1.52
CA MET A 154 0.59 -10.19 2.07
C MET A 154 1.53 -9.48 3.03
N LEU A 155 2.05 -10.23 4.01
CA LEU A 155 3.05 -9.76 4.97
C LEU A 155 4.18 -10.79 5.05
N ASP A 156 5.40 -10.36 4.78
CA ASP A 156 6.60 -11.23 4.71
C ASP A 156 6.42 -12.45 3.79
N GLY A 157 5.72 -12.26 2.67
CA GLY A 157 5.45 -13.31 1.69
C GLY A 157 4.36 -14.32 2.10
N GLY A 158 3.80 -14.20 3.31
CA GLY A 158 2.61 -14.94 3.74
C GLY A 158 1.33 -14.21 3.33
N LEU A 159 0.26 -14.95 3.04
CA LEU A 159 -1.07 -14.35 2.82
C LEU A 159 -1.50 -13.61 4.09
N PHE A 160 -1.80 -12.33 3.95
CA PHE A 160 -2.24 -11.46 5.04
C PHE A 160 -3.57 -10.83 4.63
N TYR A 161 -4.63 -11.59 4.88
CA TYR A 161 -5.97 -11.22 4.45
C TYR A 161 -6.69 -10.43 5.55
N VAL A 162 -6.91 -9.15 5.28
CA VAL A 162 -7.92 -8.35 6.00
C VAL A 162 -9.16 -8.37 5.13
N PRO A 163 -10.25 -9.06 5.51
CA PRO A 163 -11.48 -9.08 4.73
C PRO A 163 -12.05 -7.69 4.56
N ARG A 164 -13.08 -7.60 3.71
CA ARG A 164 -14.02 -6.48 3.76
C ARG A 164 -14.46 -6.28 5.22
N ILE A 165 -14.31 -5.05 5.73
CA ILE A 165 -14.65 -4.70 7.11
C ILE A 165 -15.97 -3.94 7.13
N ASP A 166 -17.02 -4.54 7.69
CA ASP A 166 -18.24 -3.83 8.06
C ASP A 166 -18.11 -3.26 9.49
N PRO A 167 -18.17 -1.93 9.68
CA PRO A 167 -18.01 -1.34 11.00
C PRO A 167 -19.18 -1.59 11.94
N GLN A 168 -20.30 -2.10 11.44
CA GLN A 168 -21.43 -2.55 12.26
C GLN A 168 -21.26 -4.01 12.73
N VAL A 169 -20.19 -4.69 12.32
CA VAL A 169 -19.91 -6.09 12.68
C VAL A 169 -18.69 -6.17 13.60
N ALA A 170 -18.91 -6.58 14.85
CA ALA A 170 -17.86 -6.66 15.86
C ALA A 170 -16.67 -7.54 15.45
N ALA A 171 -16.94 -8.70 14.83
CA ALA A 171 -15.90 -9.61 14.37
C ALA A 171 -15.00 -9.00 13.30
N ASP A 172 -15.57 -8.19 12.40
CA ASP A 172 -14.80 -7.49 11.37
C ASP A 172 -13.90 -6.43 12.00
N LEU A 173 -14.42 -5.67 12.98
CA LEU A 173 -13.61 -4.72 13.74
C LEU A 173 -12.46 -5.42 14.50
N ASP A 174 -12.69 -6.60 15.08
CA ASP A 174 -11.63 -7.38 15.74
C ASP A 174 -10.53 -7.79 14.75
N VAL A 175 -10.91 -8.23 13.55
CA VAL A 175 -9.94 -8.58 12.50
C VAL A 175 -9.13 -7.35 12.08
N LEU A 176 -9.78 -6.19 11.92
CA LEU A 176 -9.08 -4.94 11.59
C LEU A 176 -8.09 -4.53 12.71
N LYS A 177 -8.50 -4.63 13.98
CA LYS A 177 -7.63 -4.33 15.14
C LYS A 177 -6.41 -5.26 15.18
N GLN A 178 -6.60 -6.56 14.95
CA GLN A 178 -5.49 -7.53 14.91
C GLN A 178 -4.54 -7.25 13.75
N ALA A 179 -5.09 -6.91 12.58
CA ALA A 179 -4.30 -6.54 11.42
C ALA A 179 -3.47 -5.28 11.68
N TYR A 180 -4.09 -4.26 12.29
CA TYR A 180 -3.41 -3.05 12.72
C TYR A 180 -2.25 -3.36 13.67
N VAL A 181 -2.47 -4.12 14.74
CA VAL A 181 -1.42 -4.49 15.70
C VAL A 181 -0.25 -5.19 15.01
N THR A 182 -0.55 -6.10 14.09
CA THR A 182 0.47 -6.88 13.37
C THR A 182 1.34 -6.00 12.47
N VAL A 183 0.72 -5.10 11.71
CA VAL A 183 1.42 -4.26 10.73
C VAL A 183 2.15 -3.09 11.40
N MET A 184 1.53 -2.51 12.41
CA MET A 184 2.01 -1.31 13.08
C MET A 184 2.95 -1.60 14.25
N GLY A 185 2.93 -2.84 14.76
CA GLY A 185 3.73 -3.24 15.92
C GLY A 185 3.24 -2.65 17.23
N THR A 186 2.04 -2.07 17.26
CA THR A 186 1.45 -1.41 18.42
C THR A 186 -0.06 -1.55 18.40
N SER A 187 -0.67 -1.64 19.57
CA SER A 187 -2.13 -1.53 19.75
C SER A 187 -2.60 -0.11 20.01
N LYS A 188 -1.66 0.83 20.15
CA LYS A 188 -2.00 2.22 20.45
C LYS A 188 -2.51 2.92 19.20
N VAL A 189 -3.60 3.68 19.36
CA VAL A 189 -4.19 4.54 18.34
C VAL A 189 -4.51 5.89 18.96
N HIS A 190 -4.37 6.97 18.20
CA HIS A 190 -4.92 8.27 18.58
C HIS A 190 -6.42 8.32 18.30
N ARG A 191 -6.83 7.69 17.19
CA ARG A 191 -8.19 7.82 16.68
C ARG A 191 -8.59 6.59 15.89
N PHE A 192 -9.86 6.21 16.04
CA PHE A 192 -10.56 5.31 15.14
C PHE A 192 -11.69 6.09 14.48
N SER A 193 -11.78 6.10 13.16
CA SER A 193 -12.84 6.82 12.44
C SER A 193 -13.49 5.98 11.37
N TYR A 194 -14.79 6.17 11.20
CA TYR A 194 -15.55 5.69 10.05
C TYR A 194 -16.11 6.89 9.28
N TYR A 195 -15.77 7.00 8.00
CA TYR A 195 -16.27 8.01 7.08
C TYR A 195 -17.45 7.44 6.30
N PHE A 196 -18.67 7.80 6.68
CA PHE A 196 -19.91 7.27 6.10
C PHE A 196 -19.97 7.49 4.58
N ASN A 197 -19.63 8.69 4.12
CA ASN A 197 -19.70 9.08 2.72
C ASN A 197 -18.68 8.36 1.80
N GLN A 198 -17.59 7.86 2.38
CA GLN A 198 -16.53 7.15 1.67
C GLN A 198 -16.57 5.64 1.93
N ALA A 199 -17.40 5.20 2.88
CA ALA A 199 -17.38 3.86 3.41
C ALA A 199 -15.94 3.42 3.75
N LEU A 200 -15.22 4.28 4.48
CA LEU A 200 -13.80 4.13 4.79
C LEU A 200 -13.59 4.12 6.30
N LEU A 201 -12.95 3.07 6.79
CA LEU A 201 -12.46 2.97 8.16
C LEU A 201 -11.01 3.39 8.23
N SER A 202 -10.62 4.02 9.32
CA SER A 202 -9.27 4.50 9.54
C SER A 202 -8.88 4.33 11.00
N LEU A 203 -7.74 3.67 11.22
CA LEU A 203 -7.05 3.58 12.51
C LEU A 203 -5.78 4.41 12.43
N ASP A 204 -5.78 5.55 13.12
CA ASP A 204 -4.67 6.48 13.18
C ASP A 204 -3.78 6.12 14.38
N GLY A 205 -2.55 5.69 14.10
CA GLY A 205 -1.59 5.29 15.11
C GLY A 205 -0.88 6.44 15.81
N PRO A 206 -0.04 6.15 16.82
CA PRO A 206 0.78 7.15 17.47
C PRO A 206 1.70 7.83 16.46
N VAL A 207 2.11 9.07 16.75
CA VAL A 207 3.14 9.76 15.96
C VAL A 207 4.35 8.85 15.79
N ALA A 208 4.69 8.62 14.53
CA ALA A 208 5.84 7.84 14.09
C ALA A 208 6.74 8.70 13.21
N THR A 209 7.76 8.07 12.64
CA THR A 209 8.64 8.69 11.66
C THR A 209 8.48 7.95 10.33
N ASN A 210 8.30 8.67 9.23
CA ASN A 210 8.27 8.06 7.90
C ASN A 210 9.68 7.68 7.43
N ALA A 211 9.77 7.06 6.25
CA ALA A 211 11.05 6.70 5.63
C ALA A 211 12.00 7.91 5.39
N LEU A 212 11.49 9.15 5.40
CA LEU A 212 12.27 10.37 5.19
C LEU A 212 12.77 11.00 6.50
N GLY A 213 12.47 10.41 7.65
CA GLY A 213 12.82 10.99 8.95
C GLY A 213 11.81 12.06 9.43
N GLU A 214 10.67 12.22 8.77
CA GLU A 214 9.67 13.21 9.13
C GLU A 214 8.65 12.64 10.11
N SER A 215 8.24 13.45 11.08
CA SER A 215 7.14 13.11 11.99
C SER A 215 5.84 13.01 11.21
N CYS A 216 5.10 11.91 11.41
CA CYS A 216 3.82 11.69 10.75
C CYS A 216 2.89 10.82 11.59
N VAL A 217 1.59 10.90 11.31
CA VAL A 217 0.59 9.99 11.90
C VAL A 217 0.34 8.86 10.89
N PRO A 218 0.74 7.63 11.22
CA PRO A 218 0.51 6.49 10.34
C PRO A 218 -0.96 6.07 10.42
N SER A 219 -1.59 5.80 9.28
CA SER A 219 -3.00 5.42 9.23
C SER A 219 -3.20 4.16 8.40
N MET A 220 -3.80 3.15 9.02
CA MET A 220 -4.31 1.96 8.33
C MET A 220 -5.77 2.20 7.97
N THR A 221 -6.10 2.05 6.69
CA THR A 221 -7.44 2.34 6.18
C THR A 221 -8.07 1.13 5.52
N ALA A 222 -9.34 0.83 5.81
CA ALA A 222 -10.09 -0.23 5.15
C ALA A 222 -11.33 0.33 4.45
N LEU A 223 -11.47 0.08 3.15
CA LEU A 223 -12.66 0.45 2.38
C LEU A 223 -13.67 -0.69 2.41
N LEU A 224 -14.94 -0.38 2.70
CA LEU A 224 -16.02 -1.38 2.64
C LEU A 224 -16.19 -1.98 1.24
N SER A 225 -15.79 -1.27 0.19
CA SER A 225 -15.84 -1.76 -1.18
C SER A 225 -14.62 -2.59 -1.61
N SER A 226 -13.54 -2.59 -0.81
CA SER A 226 -12.35 -3.36 -1.15
C SER A 226 -12.39 -4.76 -0.55
N SER A 227 -11.82 -5.73 -1.29
CA SER A 227 -11.61 -7.10 -0.84
C SER A 227 -10.42 -7.25 0.12
N SER A 228 -9.53 -6.25 0.21
CA SER A 228 -8.42 -6.25 1.16
C SER A 228 -8.00 -4.84 1.59
N THR A 229 -7.38 -4.70 2.77
CA THR A 229 -6.85 -3.40 3.21
C THR A 229 -5.59 -3.02 2.41
N PRO A 230 -5.53 -1.85 1.76
CA PRO A 230 -4.38 -1.46 0.96
C PRO A 230 -3.11 -1.32 1.82
N PHE A 231 -2.02 -1.95 1.37
CA PHE A 231 -0.65 -1.62 1.75
C PHE A 231 -0.05 -0.73 0.66
N PRO A 232 0.69 0.33 0.98
CA PRO A 232 1.30 0.64 2.27
C PRO A 232 0.38 1.36 3.26
N VAL A 233 0.77 1.34 4.54
CA VAL A 233 0.20 2.21 5.57
C VAL A 233 0.56 3.66 5.23
N SER A 234 -0.46 4.48 4.95
CA SER A 234 -0.28 5.90 4.69
C SER A 234 0.32 6.61 5.90
N CYS A 235 1.09 7.68 5.68
CA CYS A 235 1.56 8.51 6.80
C CYS A 235 1.31 9.99 6.53
N ASP A 236 0.44 10.59 7.34
CA ASP A 236 0.08 12.00 7.22
C ASP A 236 1.06 12.87 8.04
N THR A 237 1.93 13.60 7.35
CA THR A 237 2.90 14.53 7.96
C THR A 237 2.26 15.84 8.43
N LYS A 238 0.98 16.06 8.12
CA LYS A 238 0.22 17.27 8.49
C LYS A 238 -0.86 17.00 9.54
N ALA A 239 -1.05 15.75 9.95
CA ALA A 239 -2.04 15.39 10.93
C ALA A 239 -1.73 16.05 12.28
N THR A 240 -2.71 16.79 12.81
CA THR A 240 -2.69 17.28 14.19
C THR A 240 -3.10 16.16 15.14
N VAL A 241 -2.25 15.86 16.11
CA VAL A 241 -2.53 14.86 17.15
C VAL A 241 -3.50 15.48 18.16
N GLY A 242 -4.78 15.15 18.05
CA GLY A 242 -5.83 15.75 18.89
C GLY A 242 -6.05 15.08 20.24
N SER A 243 -5.59 13.84 20.42
CA SER A 243 -5.91 12.98 21.57
C SER A 243 -4.69 12.20 22.05
N ASN A 244 -4.67 11.85 23.35
CA ASN A 244 -3.68 10.91 23.86
C ASN A 244 -3.90 9.52 23.23
N PRO A 245 -2.84 8.79 22.85
CA PRO A 245 -3.00 7.44 22.34
C PRO A 245 -3.66 6.54 23.38
N PHE A 246 -4.55 5.65 22.94
CA PHE A 246 -5.21 4.65 23.75
C PHE A 246 -5.06 3.26 23.12
N ASP A 247 -5.26 2.21 23.91
CA ASP A 247 -5.24 0.86 23.38
C ASP A 247 -6.54 0.54 22.63
N VAL A 248 -6.46 0.21 21.35
CA VAL A 248 -7.64 -0.15 20.56
C VAL A 248 -8.32 -1.44 21.07
N ASN A 249 -7.59 -2.27 21.83
CA ASN A 249 -8.09 -3.51 22.43
C ASN A 249 -8.70 -3.32 23.82
N GLU A 250 -8.59 -2.13 24.43
CA GLU A 250 -9.23 -1.86 25.73
C GLU A 250 -10.75 -1.73 25.64
N PHE A 251 -11.29 -1.53 24.43
CA PHE A 251 -12.71 -1.31 24.19
C PHE A 251 -13.30 -2.42 23.32
N SER A 252 -14.48 -2.90 23.74
CA SER A 252 -15.22 -3.96 23.05
C SER A 252 -15.57 -3.54 21.62
N SER A 253 -15.25 -4.41 20.66
CA SER A 253 -15.67 -4.22 19.26
C SER A 253 -17.19 -4.28 19.10
N THR A 254 -17.89 -5.00 19.98
CA THR A 254 -19.36 -5.00 20.02
C THR A 254 -19.90 -3.62 20.33
N SER A 255 -19.44 -2.97 21.39
CA SER A 255 -19.95 -1.66 21.80
C SER A 255 -19.64 -0.58 20.75
N VAL A 256 -18.47 -0.66 20.10
CA VAL A 256 -18.13 0.22 18.97
C VAL A 256 -19.05 -0.01 17.78
N ALA A 257 -19.26 -1.27 17.39
CA ALA A 257 -20.13 -1.63 16.27
C ALA A 257 -21.59 -1.21 16.51
N GLU A 258 -22.09 -1.37 17.73
CA GLU A 258 -23.44 -0.93 18.14
C GLU A 258 -23.59 0.59 18.04
N VAL A 259 -22.58 1.36 18.44
CA VAL A 259 -22.60 2.82 18.27
C VAL A 259 -22.64 3.21 16.79
N VAL A 260 -21.79 2.60 15.96
CA VAL A 260 -21.80 2.87 14.51
C VAL A 260 -23.17 2.54 13.92
N ALA A 261 -23.71 1.35 14.22
CA ALA A 261 -25.02 0.93 13.75
C ALA A 261 -26.15 1.85 14.23
N SER A 262 -26.08 2.33 15.48
CA SER A 262 -27.07 3.24 16.04
C SER A 262 -27.08 4.60 15.35
N VAL A 263 -25.90 5.13 14.98
CA VAL A 263 -25.79 6.40 14.26
C VAL A 263 -26.22 6.21 12.80
N GLU A 264 -25.68 5.18 12.14
CA GLU A 264 -25.90 4.95 10.71
C GLU A 264 -27.36 4.62 10.38
N ASN A 265 -28.04 3.86 11.26
CA ASN A 265 -29.42 3.45 11.08
C ASN A 265 -30.43 4.32 11.86
N SER A 266 -30.01 5.49 12.37
CA SER A 266 -30.90 6.40 13.09
C SER A 266 -32.05 6.85 12.17
N GLN A 267 -33.29 6.78 12.68
CA GLN A 267 -34.46 7.33 11.99
C GLN A 267 -34.61 8.85 12.18
N ILE A 268 -33.73 9.45 12.99
CA ILE A 268 -33.81 10.86 13.40
C ILE A 268 -32.75 11.69 12.68
N LEU A 269 -31.53 11.16 12.53
CA LEU A 269 -30.42 11.86 11.88
C LEU A 269 -30.56 11.84 10.36
N ASP A 270 -30.13 12.92 9.70
CA ASP A 270 -30.05 12.95 8.24
C ASP A 270 -28.82 12.17 7.76
N TYR A 271 -29.05 10.90 7.40
CA TYR A 271 -28.02 9.99 6.90
C TYR A 271 -27.16 10.59 5.77
N GLN A 272 -27.76 11.35 4.84
CA GLN A 272 -27.04 11.91 3.69
C GLN A 272 -26.07 13.04 4.09
N SER A 273 -26.27 13.62 5.28
CA SER A 273 -25.43 14.68 5.82
C SER A 273 -24.35 14.16 6.77
N LEU A 274 -24.35 12.87 7.12
CA LEU A 274 -23.32 12.26 7.96
C LEU A 274 -21.98 12.17 7.20
N VAL A 275 -20.94 12.76 7.79
CA VAL A 275 -19.58 12.77 7.21
C VAL A 275 -18.75 11.66 7.81
N SER A 276 -18.63 11.63 9.14
CA SER A 276 -17.84 10.63 9.86
C SER A 276 -18.27 10.48 11.30
N ILE A 277 -17.96 9.33 11.89
CA ILE A 277 -17.93 9.13 13.34
C ILE A 277 -16.48 8.87 13.76
N THR A 278 -16.04 9.55 14.80
CA THR A 278 -14.67 9.50 15.30
C THR A 278 -14.68 9.09 16.77
N PHE A 279 -13.94 8.05 17.10
CA PHE A 279 -13.73 7.54 18.46
C PHE A 279 -12.35 7.97 18.97
N PHE A 280 -12.31 8.47 20.21
CA PHE A 280 -11.12 8.96 20.88
C PHE A 280 -11.23 8.76 22.40
N HIS A 281 -10.09 8.61 23.05
CA HIS A 281 -10.05 8.38 24.48
C HIS A 281 -10.15 9.68 25.28
N GLN A 282 -10.99 9.66 26.31
CA GLN A 282 -11.13 10.75 27.27
C GLN A 282 -11.28 10.18 28.70
N GLY A 283 -10.22 10.29 29.50
CA GLY A 283 -10.25 9.79 30.88
C GLY A 283 -10.12 8.27 30.95
N GLU A 284 -11.20 7.57 31.30
CA GLU A 284 -11.28 6.10 31.29
C GLU A 284 -12.26 5.58 30.22
N ASP A 285 -12.88 6.51 29.47
CA ASP A 285 -13.93 6.20 28.49
C ASP A 285 -13.42 6.35 27.05
N LEU A 286 -14.05 5.61 26.14
CA LEU A 286 -13.93 5.84 24.70
C LEU A 286 -15.09 6.71 24.24
N CYS A 287 -14.82 8.00 24.09
CA CYS A 287 -15.80 8.94 23.57
C CYS A 287 -15.86 8.91 22.06
N TRP A 288 -17.01 9.28 21.52
CA TRP A 288 -17.25 9.35 20.09
C TRP A 288 -17.99 10.63 19.73
N GLU A 289 -17.69 11.16 18.55
CA GLU A 289 -18.32 12.35 17.99
C GLU A 289 -18.60 12.14 16.50
N VAL A 290 -19.78 12.57 16.08
CA VAL A 290 -20.26 12.52 14.70
C VAL A 290 -20.10 13.90 14.06
N THR A 291 -19.39 13.94 12.94
CA THR A 291 -19.35 15.10 12.06
C THR A 291 -20.49 14.99 11.05
N THR A 292 -21.35 16.01 11.01
CA THR A 292 -22.48 16.13 10.07
C THR A 292 -22.50 17.53 9.46
N THR A 293 -22.99 17.64 8.23
CA THR A 293 -23.24 18.94 7.57
C THR A 293 -24.66 19.47 7.82
N SER A 294 -25.53 18.69 8.47
CA SER A 294 -26.91 19.06 8.77
C SER A 294 -26.99 20.04 9.95
N ILE A 295 -27.41 21.28 9.66
CA ILE A 295 -27.71 22.27 10.71
C ILE A 295 -28.88 21.80 11.59
N GLY A 296 -29.81 21.01 11.03
CA GLY A 296 -30.92 20.42 11.76
C GLY A 296 -30.41 19.47 12.86
N ASP A 297 -29.57 18.52 12.51
CA ASP A 297 -28.98 17.56 13.45
C ASP A 297 -28.17 18.29 14.54
N LEU A 298 -27.37 19.27 14.11
CA LEU A 298 -26.55 20.09 15.01
C LEU A 298 -27.36 20.96 15.97
N SER A 299 -28.65 21.22 15.72
CA SER A 299 -29.49 22.06 16.58
C SER A 299 -30.48 21.27 17.42
N ALA A 300 -31.07 20.21 16.86
CA ALA A 300 -32.15 19.45 17.48
C ALA A 300 -31.72 18.11 18.08
N HIS A 301 -30.59 17.53 17.63
CA HIS A 301 -30.20 16.14 17.94
C HIS A 301 -28.74 16.02 18.40
N ARG A 302 -28.19 17.06 19.05
CA ARG A 302 -26.80 17.08 19.55
C ARG A 302 -26.46 15.93 20.49
N ASP A 303 -27.44 15.45 21.24
CA ASP A 303 -27.33 14.31 22.15
C ASP A 303 -27.09 12.99 21.42
N GLN A 304 -27.47 12.88 20.14
CA GLN A 304 -27.21 11.71 19.29
C GLN A 304 -25.91 11.80 18.49
N LEU A 305 -25.28 12.97 18.47
CA LEU A 305 -24.04 13.21 17.71
C LEU A 305 -22.78 12.96 18.54
N LYS A 306 -22.90 12.64 19.83
CA LYS A 306 -21.76 12.33 20.68
C LYS A 306 -22.16 11.46 21.86
N GLY A 307 -21.19 10.71 22.37
CA GLY A 307 -21.38 9.90 23.57
C GLY A 307 -20.05 9.28 24.00
N CYS A 308 -20.10 8.40 24.99
CA CYS A 308 -18.93 7.64 25.42
C CYS A 308 -19.30 6.20 25.76
N ILE A 309 -18.35 5.29 25.55
CA ILE A 309 -18.39 3.88 25.94
C ILE A 309 -17.49 3.74 27.16
N THR A 310 -18.05 3.31 28.27
CA THR A 310 -17.28 3.05 29.50
C THR A 310 -16.59 1.70 29.42
N LYS A 311 -15.36 1.65 29.93
CA LYS A 311 -14.54 0.44 29.93
C LYS A 311 -15.25 -0.72 30.66
N GLY A 312 -15.37 -1.86 29.99
CA GLY A 312 -16.01 -3.06 30.54
C GLY A 312 -17.55 -3.10 30.46
N ALA A 313 -18.17 -2.12 29.79
CA ALA A 313 -19.58 -2.15 29.41
C ALA A 313 -19.84 -3.00 28.16
#